data_AF-A0A9K3PAP0-F1
#
_entry.id   AF-A0A9K3PAP0-F1
#
_cell.length_a   1.000
_cell.length_b   1.000
_cell.length_c   1.000
_cell.angle_alpha   90.00
_cell.angle_beta   90.00
_cell.angle_gamma   90.00
#
_symmetry.space_group_name_H-M   'P 1'
#
loop_
_entity.id
_entity.type
_entity.pdbx_description
1 polymer ?
#
loop_
_entity_poly.entity_id
_entity_poly.type
_entity_poly.pdbx_seq_one_letter_code
_entity_poly.pdbx_strand_id
1 'polypeptide(L)'
;MNENTNETLQEMFLQHGCGVLMLHTLSFLDVVTLLRKQVVSRQFKELCSKAITAKCGKDGPLPLTNETLKKAIREFCPIMYDNNSNKEDMEIIACTYGFPIDSWNVSQVTDMSYLFCGGHRYPKAIEDWDQYDMYEMNSVPYFNEYIGSWDTSNVTNMRLMFATAICFNQNIGQWDVSNVEDMEEMFRDARTFNQNIGQWDVSNVVDMVEMFRDARTFNQNIGQWNVSNVGGMSSMFRGARKFNQDIGQWDVSNVVDMREMFMDARTLNQDIGRWKVSNVVETSSMFHGARKFNQDIGQWDVSNVEYMREMFMDALEFNQDIGRWNVSNVAETSSMFYGARKFNQDIGQWDVSNVDSMGGMFRDARTFNHNIGRWDVSNVIDMIQMFCGACKFNQDIGQWDVSNVERMDSMFLNALEFNQDIGQWDVARVEVMSSMFYGACTFNRDIRNWNISNVKYMDNMLYCASAFHFDLSSWDVSHVRDKRCMLPEGFPEIFHPRNL
;
A
#
# COMPACT_ATOMS: atom_id res chain seq x y z
N MET A 1 29.58 -27.02 18.09
CA MET A 1 29.38 -25.72 18.77
C MET A 1 27.87 -25.55 18.91
N ASN A 2 27.39 -25.34 20.14
CA ASN A 2 26.04 -25.70 20.58
C ASN A 2 24.95 -24.73 20.12
N GLU A 3 23.70 -25.20 20.06
CA GLU A 3 22.49 -24.38 19.83
C GLU A 3 22.38 -23.19 20.78
N ASN A 4 22.89 -23.30 22.03
CA ASN A 4 22.94 -22.20 23.00
C ASN A 4 23.77 -21.00 22.55
N THR A 5 24.81 -21.17 21.73
CA THR A 5 25.56 -20.01 21.18
C THR A 5 24.73 -19.24 20.15
N ASN A 6 23.76 -19.89 19.49
CA ASN A 6 22.91 -19.27 18.48
C ASN A 6 21.83 -18.40 19.14
N GLU A 7 21.20 -18.87 20.22
CA GLU A 7 20.25 -18.08 21.02
C GLU A 7 20.93 -16.86 21.68
N THR A 8 22.12 -17.05 22.25
CA THR A 8 22.88 -15.94 22.88
C THR A 8 23.31 -14.88 21.85
N LEU A 9 23.67 -15.28 20.63
CA LEU A 9 23.98 -14.36 19.53
C LEU A 9 22.74 -13.68 18.96
N GLN A 10 21.59 -14.36 18.94
CA GLN A 10 20.29 -13.79 18.59
C GLN A 10 19.86 -12.73 19.61
N GLU A 11 20.04 -12.97 20.91
CA GLU A 11 19.78 -12.00 22.00
C GLU A 11 20.71 -10.77 21.94
N MET A 12 21.97 -10.94 21.54
CA MET A 12 22.87 -9.80 21.28
C MET A 12 22.48 -9.00 20.03
N PHE A 13 21.94 -9.66 19.00
CA PHE A 13 21.41 -9.01 17.79
C PHE A 13 20.10 -8.25 18.03
N LEU A 14 19.28 -8.74 18.97
CA LEU A 14 18.04 -8.12 19.44
C LEU A 14 18.29 -6.73 20.07
N GLN A 15 19.46 -6.50 20.67
CA GLN A 15 19.84 -5.21 21.27
C GLN A 15 20.27 -4.13 20.24
N HIS A 16 20.59 -4.50 18.99
CA HIS A 16 21.08 -3.58 17.95
C HIS A 16 20.11 -3.35 16.78
N GLY A 17 18.81 -3.63 16.98
CA GLY A 17 17.72 -3.14 16.12
C GLY A 17 17.48 -3.89 14.80
N CYS A 18 18.50 -4.50 14.19
CA CYS A 18 18.33 -5.18 12.90
C CYS A 18 18.10 -6.72 12.95
N GLY A 19 18.20 -7.33 14.14
CA GLY A 19 18.16 -8.81 14.27
C GLY A 19 16.80 -9.48 14.06
N VAL A 20 15.69 -8.81 14.38
CA VAL A 20 14.39 -9.51 14.52
C VAL A 20 13.72 -9.82 13.19
N LEU A 21 13.90 -8.98 12.17
CA LEU A 21 13.24 -9.13 10.87
C LEU A 21 14.07 -9.95 9.86
N MET A 22 15.36 -10.15 10.11
CA MET A 22 16.26 -10.86 9.20
C MET A 22 16.48 -12.34 9.57
N LEU A 23 16.11 -12.79 10.77
CA LEU A 23 16.30 -14.18 11.20
C LEU A 23 15.47 -15.21 10.41
N HIS A 24 14.41 -14.79 9.71
CA HIS A 24 13.63 -15.68 8.86
C HIS A 24 14.13 -15.76 7.40
N THR A 25 15.16 -14.99 7.01
CA THR A 25 15.65 -14.92 5.61
C THR A 25 17.16 -14.96 5.45
N LEU A 26 17.96 -14.84 6.52
CA LEU A 26 19.42 -14.86 6.44
C LEU A 26 20.03 -16.24 6.65
N SER A 27 21.05 -16.55 5.86
CA SER A 27 21.89 -17.72 6.07
C SER A 27 22.84 -17.48 7.27
N PHE A 28 23.37 -18.56 7.85
CA PHE A 28 24.42 -18.49 8.88
C PHE A 28 25.62 -17.62 8.44
N LEU A 29 25.93 -17.62 7.13
CA LEU A 29 27.01 -16.83 6.56
C LEU A 29 26.75 -15.32 6.64
N ASP A 30 25.49 -14.89 6.50
CA ASP A 30 25.10 -13.48 6.60
C ASP A 30 25.19 -12.98 8.05
N VAL A 31 24.79 -13.82 9.02
CA VAL A 31 24.91 -13.52 10.46
C VAL A 31 26.38 -13.38 10.85
N VAL A 32 27.24 -14.30 10.41
CA VAL A 32 28.69 -14.23 10.65
C VAL A 32 29.30 -12.99 9.97
N THR A 33 28.84 -12.62 8.78
CA THR A 33 29.30 -11.43 8.05
C THR A 33 28.93 -10.14 8.80
N LEU A 34 27.71 -10.04 9.33
CA LEU A 34 27.28 -8.90 10.14
C LEU A 34 28.03 -8.79 11.48
N LEU A 35 28.27 -9.91 12.17
CA LEU A 35 29.07 -9.92 13.41
C LEU A 35 30.50 -9.47 13.15
N ARG A 36 31.10 -9.89 12.04
CA ARG A 36 32.42 -9.41 11.60
C ARG A 36 32.40 -7.91 11.35
N LYS A 37 31.39 -7.38 10.68
CA LYS A 37 31.21 -5.92 10.45
C LYS A 37 31.12 -5.12 11.75
N GLN A 38 30.40 -5.60 12.77
CA GLN A 38 30.36 -4.94 14.09
C GLN A 38 31.72 -4.93 14.81
N VAL A 39 32.52 -6.00 14.67
CA VAL A 39 33.88 -6.05 15.22
C VAL A 39 34.79 -5.06 14.51
N VAL A 40 34.69 -4.94 13.18
CA VAL A 40 35.41 -3.94 12.37
C VAL A 40 35.02 -2.52 12.81
N SER A 41 33.72 -2.22 13.03
CA SER A 41 33.26 -0.91 13.56
C SER A 41 33.87 -0.55 14.92
N ARG A 42 34.09 -1.51 15.83
CA ARG A 42 34.78 -1.24 17.12
C ARG A 42 36.27 -0.94 16.94
N GLN A 43 36.96 -1.72 16.10
CA GLN A 43 38.37 -1.48 15.79
C GLN A 43 38.56 -0.13 15.06
N PHE A 44 37.62 0.22 14.19
CA PHE A 44 37.53 1.52 13.53
C PHE A 44 37.38 2.68 14.51
N LYS A 45 36.47 2.55 15.51
CA LYS A 45 36.27 3.56 16.56
C LYS A 45 37.56 3.83 17.36
N GLU A 46 38.31 2.79 17.73
CA GLU A 46 39.58 2.94 18.44
C GLU A 46 40.71 3.53 17.58
N LEU A 47 40.77 3.20 16.28
CA LEU A 47 41.78 3.70 15.35
C LEU A 47 41.58 5.18 15.03
N CYS A 48 40.35 5.59 14.71
CA CYS A 48 40.03 6.98 14.36
C CYS A 48 40.26 7.93 15.56
N SER A 49 39.89 7.50 16.78
CA SER A 49 40.17 8.27 18.01
C SER A 49 41.68 8.55 18.20
N LYS A 50 42.54 7.59 17.85
CA LYS A 50 44.01 7.75 17.91
C LYS A 50 44.56 8.62 16.78
N ALA A 51 44.01 8.52 15.58
CA ALA A 51 44.45 9.28 14.41
C ALA A 51 44.12 10.78 14.50
N ILE A 52 42.93 11.13 15.01
CA ILE A 52 42.51 12.52 15.24
C ILE A 52 43.51 13.25 16.15
N THR A 53 44.02 12.56 17.17
CA THR A 53 44.95 13.11 18.16
C THR A 53 46.38 13.27 17.61
N ALA A 54 46.74 12.57 16.53
CA ALA A 54 48.12 12.45 16.04
C ALA A 54 48.40 13.14 14.69
N LYS A 55 47.38 13.36 13.84
CA LYS A 55 47.57 13.81 12.44
C LYS A 55 46.69 14.99 12.00
N CYS A 56 45.53 15.22 12.61
CA CYS A 56 44.66 16.31 12.17
C CYS A 56 45.08 17.62 12.87
N GLY A 57 45.10 18.74 12.12
CA GLY A 57 45.48 20.07 12.65
C GLY A 57 44.56 20.58 13.76
N LYS A 58 44.97 21.65 14.46
CA LYS A 58 44.27 22.20 15.65
C LYS A 58 42.89 22.80 15.38
N ASP A 59 42.49 22.97 14.12
CA ASP A 59 41.31 23.76 13.74
C ASP A 59 40.00 22.96 13.65
N GLY A 60 40.05 21.62 13.81
CA GLY A 60 38.87 20.75 13.72
C GLY A 60 38.26 20.69 12.30
N PRO A 61 37.31 19.77 12.05
CA PRO A 61 36.63 19.69 10.75
C PRO A 61 35.74 20.92 10.53
N LEU A 62 35.81 21.50 9.32
CA LEU A 62 34.98 22.63 8.92
C LEU A 62 33.49 22.25 8.88
N PRO A 63 32.56 23.21 9.03
CA PRO A 63 31.13 22.96 8.77
C PRO A 63 30.92 22.37 7.37
N LEU A 64 30.09 21.35 7.28
CA LEU A 64 29.73 20.70 6.01
C LEU A 64 28.67 21.53 5.29
N THR A 65 28.81 21.64 3.97
CA THR A 65 27.77 22.11 3.06
C THR A 65 26.96 20.90 2.56
N ASN A 66 25.87 21.13 1.83
CA ASN A 66 25.08 20.05 1.21
C ASN A 66 25.97 19.11 0.37
N GLU A 67 26.84 19.69 -0.46
CA GLU A 67 27.75 18.94 -1.32
C GLU A 67 28.80 18.16 -0.53
N THR A 68 29.42 18.78 0.48
CA THR A 68 30.46 18.08 1.25
C THR A 68 29.87 17.03 2.18
N LEU A 69 28.63 17.19 2.67
CA LEU A 69 27.93 16.13 3.42
C LEU A 69 27.58 14.95 2.52
N LYS A 70 26.99 15.19 1.34
CA LYS A 70 26.69 14.12 0.37
C LYS A 70 27.96 13.35 0.01
N LYS A 71 29.06 14.06 -0.27
CA LYS A 71 30.37 13.46 -0.52
C LYS A 71 30.88 12.66 0.70
N ALA A 72 30.80 13.22 1.91
CA ALA A 72 31.24 12.55 3.12
C ALA A 72 30.51 11.22 3.35
N ILE A 73 29.20 11.19 3.12
CA ILE A 73 28.40 9.97 3.23
C ILE A 73 28.80 8.94 2.16
N ARG A 74 29.03 9.36 0.91
CA ARG A 74 29.51 8.48 -0.16
C ARG A 74 30.85 7.82 0.19
N GLU A 75 31.75 8.55 0.82
CA GLU A 75 33.06 8.00 1.24
C GLU A 75 32.93 7.14 2.51
N PHE A 76 32.06 7.51 3.45
CA PHE A 76 31.90 6.82 4.74
C PHE A 76 31.16 5.49 4.64
N CYS A 77 30.03 5.44 3.92
CA CYS A 77 29.13 4.28 3.90
C CYS A 77 29.74 2.99 3.31
N PRO A 78 30.54 3.01 2.23
CA PRO A 78 31.19 1.80 1.72
C PRO A 78 32.25 1.26 2.70
N ILE A 79 33.08 2.14 3.27
CA ILE A 79 34.19 1.78 4.17
C ILE A 79 33.70 1.12 5.46
N MET A 80 32.57 1.57 6.00
CA MET A 80 31.98 0.96 7.19
C MET A 80 31.56 -0.51 6.99
N TYR A 81 31.44 -0.97 5.74
CA TYR A 81 30.86 -2.27 5.41
C TYR A 81 31.73 -3.14 4.50
N ASP A 82 32.85 -2.62 4.00
CA ASP A 82 33.89 -3.40 3.34
C ASP A 82 34.92 -3.92 4.35
N ASN A 83 35.19 -5.23 4.31
CA ASN A 83 36.14 -5.88 5.21
C ASN A 83 37.61 -5.63 4.79
N ASN A 84 37.84 -5.08 3.61
CA ASN A 84 39.17 -4.83 3.03
C ASN A 84 39.57 -3.36 3.04
N SER A 85 38.72 -2.46 3.55
CA SER A 85 39.05 -1.04 3.61
C SER A 85 40.32 -0.84 4.43
N ASN A 86 41.28 -0.12 3.87
CA ASN A 86 42.58 0.06 4.52
C ASN A 86 42.48 1.14 5.62
N LYS A 87 43.38 1.08 6.60
CA LYS A 87 43.44 2.02 7.73
C LYS A 87 43.64 3.48 7.28
N GLU A 88 44.23 3.72 6.12
CA GLU A 88 44.58 5.07 5.65
C GLU A 88 43.35 5.83 5.15
N ASP A 89 42.47 5.21 4.37
CA ASP A 89 41.20 5.78 3.92
C ASP A 89 40.30 6.16 5.11
N MET A 90 40.33 5.32 6.15
CA MET A 90 39.63 5.55 7.41
C MET A 90 40.15 6.78 8.16
N GLU A 91 41.47 6.97 8.25
CA GLU A 91 42.08 8.14 8.89
C GLU A 91 41.80 9.43 8.09
N ILE A 92 41.77 9.35 6.75
CA ILE A 92 41.49 10.49 5.87
C ILE A 92 40.07 11.02 6.11
N ILE A 93 39.05 10.15 6.08
CA ILE A 93 37.65 10.56 6.32
C ILE A 93 37.48 11.15 7.72
N ALA A 94 38.06 10.49 8.74
CA ALA A 94 37.99 10.97 10.11
C ALA A 94 38.66 12.34 10.28
N CYS A 95 39.78 12.61 9.61
CA CYS A 95 40.39 13.94 9.60
C CYS A 95 39.64 14.96 8.73
N THR A 96 38.96 14.52 7.66
CA THR A 96 38.31 15.42 6.69
C THR A 96 36.97 15.91 7.21
N TYR A 97 36.13 15.02 7.73
CA TYR A 97 34.74 15.34 8.13
C TYR A 97 34.50 15.23 9.64
N GLY A 98 35.36 14.51 10.35
CA GLY A 98 35.20 14.19 11.78
C GLY A 98 34.86 12.73 12.03
N PHE A 99 35.03 12.29 13.28
CA PHE A 99 34.65 10.95 13.71
C PHE A 99 34.34 10.92 15.22
N PRO A 100 33.26 10.26 15.69
CA PRO A 100 32.28 9.48 14.92
C PRO A 100 31.36 10.34 14.05
N ILE A 101 30.52 9.73 13.21
CA ILE A 101 29.63 10.45 12.26
C ILE A 101 28.70 11.46 12.97
N ASP A 102 28.33 11.23 14.23
CA ASP A 102 27.57 12.17 15.05
C ASP A 102 28.34 13.46 15.40
N SER A 103 29.66 13.48 15.24
CA SER A 103 30.50 14.68 15.45
C SER A 103 30.56 15.62 14.25
N TRP A 104 29.99 15.22 13.11
CA TRP A 104 30.00 16.03 11.90
C TRP A 104 29.21 17.32 12.10
N ASN A 105 29.83 18.45 11.77
CA ASN A 105 29.19 19.75 11.86
C ASN A 105 28.29 19.99 10.64
N VAL A 106 27.03 19.60 10.75
CA VAL A 106 26.01 19.78 9.69
C VAL A 106 25.17 21.04 9.86
N SER A 107 25.56 21.97 10.74
CA SER A 107 24.78 23.18 11.06
C SER A 107 24.56 24.13 9.87
N GLN A 108 25.28 23.97 8.76
CA GLN A 108 25.12 24.78 7.54
C GLN A 108 24.40 24.03 6.41
N VAL A 109 23.96 22.80 6.67
CA VAL A 109 23.29 21.95 5.68
C VAL A 109 21.82 22.33 5.62
N THR A 110 21.34 22.57 4.41
CA THR A 110 19.92 22.86 4.12
C THR A 110 19.23 21.70 3.41
N ASP A 111 19.99 20.81 2.78
CA ASP A 111 19.47 19.68 2.01
C ASP A 111 20.11 18.37 2.46
N MET A 112 19.31 17.55 3.15
CA MET A 112 19.65 16.19 3.58
C MET A 112 18.99 15.12 2.71
N SER A 113 18.46 15.50 1.55
CA SER A 113 17.85 14.53 0.66
C SER A 113 18.84 13.46 0.22
N TYR A 114 18.34 12.22 0.12
CA TYR A 114 19.06 11.05 -0.37
C TYR A 114 20.29 10.58 0.41
N LEU A 115 20.64 11.17 1.56
CA LEU A 115 21.92 10.86 2.23
C LEU A 115 22.11 9.36 2.49
N PHE A 116 21.09 8.68 3.00
CA PHE A 116 21.11 7.23 3.26
C PHE A 116 20.08 6.50 2.40
N CYS A 117 20.01 6.85 1.11
CA CYS A 117 19.13 6.21 0.13
C CYS A 117 19.84 5.09 -0.66
N GLY A 118 19.20 3.94 -0.83
CA GLY A 118 19.75 2.79 -1.57
C GLY A 118 19.61 2.92 -3.10
N GLY A 119 20.75 2.88 -3.80
CA GLY A 119 20.91 3.22 -5.22
C GLY A 119 20.03 2.55 -6.26
N HIS A 120 19.83 1.24 -6.17
CA HIS A 120 19.28 0.46 -7.30
C HIS A 120 17.83 0.82 -7.68
N ARG A 121 17.08 1.49 -6.80
CA ARG A 121 15.69 1.93 -7.08
C ARG A 121 15.58 3.38 -7.54
N TYR A 122 16.60 4.21 -7.34
CA TYR A 122 16.54 5.65 -7.63
C TYR A 122 17.76 6.15 -8.43
N PRO A 123 18.06 5.54 -9.60
CA PRO A 123 19.26 5.87 -10.39
C PRO A 123 19.29 7.30 -10.95
N LYS A 124 18.15 8.01 -10.97
CA LYS A 124 18.01 9.37 -11.53
C LYS A 124 18.10 10.49 -10.50
N ALA A 125 18.04 10.17 -9.21
CA ALA A 125 17.79 11.16 -8.18
C ALA A 125 19.06 11.85 -7.67
N ILE A 126 20.23 11.41 -8.14
CA ILE A 126 21.52 11.98 -7.80
C ILE A 126 22.31 12.11 -9.10
N GLU A 127 22.33 13.32 -9.66
CA GLU A 127 22.83 13.61 -11.02
C GLU A 127 24.32 13.25 -11.26
N ASP A 128 25.03 12.83 -10.21
CA ASP A 128 26.46 12.46 -10.23
C ASP A 128 26.75 10.99 -9.88
N TRP A 129 25.74 10.11 -9.81
CA TRP A 129 26.00 8.68 -9.59
C TRP A 129 26.34 8.00 -10.90
N ASP A 130 27.58 7.51 -11.02
CA ASP A 130 27.87 6.55 -12.06
C ASP A 130 27.31 5.16 -11.69
N GLN A 131 27.34 4.24 -12.65
CA GLN A 131 26.85 2.88 -12.43
C GLN A 131 27.60 2.16 -11.30
N TYR A 132 28.85 2.54 -11.01
CA TYR A 132 29.72 1.94 -10.00
C TYR A 132 29.36 2.43 -8.58
N ASP A 133 29.11 3.73 -8.39
CA ASP A 133 28.62 4.32 -7.13
C ASP A 133 27.32 3.64 -6.65
N MET A 134 26.45 3.30 -7.60
CA MET A 134 25.19 2.60 -7.33
C MET A 134 25.39 1.16 -6.84
N TYR A 135 26.51 0.50 -7.17
CA TYR A 135 26.90 -0.80 -6.63
C TYR A 135 27.60 -0.71 -5.25
N GLU A 136 28.25 0.41 -4.92
CA GLU A 136 28.94 0.57 -3.62
C GLU A 136 28.02 0.94 -2.46
N MET A 137 26.87 1.57 -2.73
CA MET A 137 25.82 1.84 -1.72
C MET A 137 25.03 0.61 -1.26
N ASN A 138 25.53 -0.60 -1.52
CA ASN A 138 25.01 -1.87 -1.00
C ASN A 138 25.01 -1.96 0.55
N SER A 139 25.72 -1.05 1.22
CA SER A 139 25.76 -0.96 2.68
C SER A 139 24.60 -0.16 3.29
N VAL A 140 23.97 0.74 2.54
CA VAL A 140 22.92 1.63 3.03
C VAL A 140 21.73 0.90 3.67
N PRO A 141 21.25 -0.25 3.15
CA PRO A 141 20.21 -1.02 3.82
C PRO A 141 20.56 -1.43 5.27
N TYR A 142 21.84 -1.45 5.61
CA TYR A 142 22.34 -1.81 6.93
C TYR A 142 22.72 -0.60 7.79
N PHE A 143 22.63 0.64 7.27
CA PHE A 143 23.02 1.85 8.00
C PHE A 143 22.20 2.00 9.28
N ASN A 144 22.90 2.16 10.41
CA ASN A 144 22.29 2.34 11.72
C ASN A 144 23.26 3.00 12.72
N GLU A 145 24.17 3.87 12.27
CA GLU A 145 25.05 4.62 13.17
C GLU A 145 24.32 5.82 13.78
N TYR A 146 24.65 6.18 15.02
CA TYR A 146 24.00 7.27 15.74
C TYR A 146 24.32 8.62 15.08
N ILE A 147 23.27 9.41 14.85
CA ILE A 147 23.32 10.76 14.22
C ILE A 147 22.39 11.75 14.95
N GLY A 148 21.93 11.39 16.16
CA GLY A 148 20.97 12.20 16.92
C GLY A 148 21.52 13.55 17.42
N SER A 149 22.85 13.74 17.38
CA SER A 149 23.54 14.97 17.80
C SER A 149 23.66 16.03 16.69
N TRP A 150 23.24 15.71 15.46
CA TRP A 150 23.30 16.64 14.33
C TRP A 150 22.41 17.85 14.55
N ASP A 151 22.95 19.04 14.26
CA ASP A 151 22.19 20.29 14.22
C ASP A 151 21.46 20.40 12.87
N THR A 152 20.19 20.02 12.87
CA THR A 152 19.33 20.03 11.67
C THR A 152 18.52 21.32 11.51
N SER A 153 18.76 22.33 12.34
CA SER A 153 17.92 23.54 12.40
C SER A 153 17.85 24.33 11.09
N ASN A 154 18.82 24.19 10.19
CA ASN A 154 18.81 24.85 8.87
C ASN A 154 18.30 23.96 7.73
N VAL A 155 17.94 22.69 8.00
CA VAL A 155 17.51 21.74 6.98
C VAL A 155 16.09 22.06 6.53
N THR A 156 15.90 22.20 5.21
CA THR A 156 14.60 22.42 4.58
C THR A 156 14.12 21.21 3.76
N ASN A 157 15.02 20.30 3.38
CA ASN A 157 14.70 19.11 2.58
C ASN A 157 15.26 17.84 3.21
N MET A 158 14.40 16.86 3.50
CA MET A 158 14.74 15.52 4.00
C MET A 158 14.22 14.39 3.11
N ARG A 159 13.82 14.71 1.87
CA ARG A 159 13.31 13.76 0.90
C ARG A 159 14.21 12.54 0.75
N LEU A 160 13.64 11.34 0.85
CA LEU A 160 14.33 10.06 0.64
C LEU A 160 15.54 9.84 1.57
N MET A 161 15.73 10.61 2.65
CA MET A 161 16.95 10.60 3.46
C MET A 161 17.30 9.19 3.98
N PHE A 162 16.32 8.38 4.39
CA PHE A 162 16.49 7.00 4.87
C PHE A 162 15.77 5.98 4.00
N ALA A 163 15.45 6.33 2.75
CA ALA A 163 14.75 5.43 1.87
C ALA A 163 15.57 4.15 1.64
N THR A 164 14.98 3.00 1.94
CA THR A 164 15.58 1.66 1.92
C THR A 164 16.68 1.41 2.96
N ALA A 165 16.88 2.30 3.94
CA ALA A 165 17.74 2.05 5.11
C ALA A 165 17.05 1.06 6.07
N ILE A 166 16.95 -0.20 5.64
CA ILE A 166 16.12 -1.26 6.27
C ILE A 166 16.38 -1.40 7.77
N CYS A 167 17.65 -1.31 8.19
CA CYS A 167 18.11 -1.46 9.57
C CYS A 167 18.09 -0.17 10.40
N PHE A 168 17.79 0.99 9.81
CA PHE A 168 17.88 2.26 10.52
C PHE A 168 16.83 2.33 11.63
N ASN A 169 17.28 2.60 12.86
CA ASN A 169 16.42 2.74 14.03
C ASN A 169 17.11 3.56 15.14
N GLN A 170 17.94 4.55 14.78
CA GLN A 170 18.62 5.41 15.75
C GLN A 170 17.72 6.55 16.22
N ASN A 171 17.90 6.96 17.47
CA ASN A 171 17.11 8.05 18.05
C ASN A 171 17.48 9.39 17.39
N ILE A 172 16.50 9.97 16.70
CA ILE A 172 16.55 11.28 16.02
C ILE A 172 15.46 12.23 16.54
N GLY A 173 14.83 11.91 17.67
CA GLY A 173 13.73 12.70 18.23
C GLY A 173 14.13 14.07 18.78
N GLN A 174 15.42 14.39 18.81
CA GLN A 174 15.96 15.70 19.24
C GLN A 174 16.32 16.61 18.07
N TRP A 175 16.15 16.15 16.83
CA TRP A 175 16.35 16.98 15.65
C TRP A 175 15.34 18.12 15.61
N ASP A 176 15.84 19.30 15.26
CA ASP A 176 15.01 20.45 14.90
C ASP A 176 14.63 20.32 13.43
N VAL A 177 13.36 20.01 13.17
CA VAL A 177 12.81 19.89 11.81
C VAL A 177 11.85 21.03 11.48
N SER A 178 11.83 22.08 12.30
CA SER A 178 10.88 23.20 12.17
C SER A 178 10.99 23.94 10.84
N ASN A 179 12.14 23.88 10.15
CA ASN A 179 12.35 24.48 8.83
C ASN A 179 12.17 23.49 7.67
N VAL A 180 11.87 22.21 7.93
CA VAL A 180 11.71 21.20 6.87
C VAL A 180 10.38 21.40 6.14
N GLU A 181 10.45 21.47 4.82
CA GLU A 181 9.31 21.62 3.91
C GLU A 181 8.98 20.29 3.19
N ASP A 182 9.98 19.46 2.88
CA ASP A 182 9.83 18.22 2.12
C ASP A 182 10.33 16.99 2.92
N MET A 183 9.42 16.05 3.19
CA MET A 183 9.68 14.75 3.83
C MET A 183 9.25 13.56 2.95
N GLU A 184 9.11 13.76 1.64
CA GLU A 184 8.70 12.72 0.69
C GLU A 184 9.61 11.49 0.83
N GLU A 185 9.00 10.32 1.01
CA GLU A 185 9.66 9.01 1.12
C GLU A 185 10.77 8.91 2.20
N MET A 186 10.84 9.83 3.19
CA MET A 186 11.97 9.93 4.13
C MET A 186 12.32 8.60 4.81
N PHE A 187 11.32 7.79 5.21
CA PHE A 187 11.48 6.48 5.84
C PHE A 187 10.93 5.32 4.99
N ARG A 188 10.80 5.50 3.68
CA ARG A 188 10.30 4.44 2.80
C ARG A 188 11.18 3.19 2.92
N ASP A 189 10.59 2.02 3.12
CA ASP A 189 11.28 0.73 3.33
C ASP A 189 12.27 0.71 4.53
N ALA A 190 12.25 1.71 5.43
CA ALA A 190 13.00 1.70 6.69
C ALA A 190 12.31 0.77 7.71
N ARG A 191 12.33 -0.53 7.42
CA ARG A 191 11.45 -1.53 8.04
C ARG A 191 11.58 -1.63 9.57
N THR A 192 12.76 -1.36 10.13
CA THR A 192 13.02 -1.41 11.58
C THR A 192 12.78 -0.09 12.30
N PHE A 193 12.55 1.00 11.57
CA PHE A 193 12.42 2.33 12.17
C PHE A 193 11.17 2.42 13.05
N ASN A 194 11.36 2.72 14.33
CA ASN A 194 10.30 2.86 15.32
C ASN A 194 10.73 3.79 16.47
N GLN A 195 11.48 4.85 16.17
CA GLN A 195 11.94 5.82 17.18
C GLN A 195 10.96 6.97 17.37
N ASN A 196 10.90 7.51 18.59
CA ASN A 196 9.96 8.56 18.94
C ASN A 196 10.32 9.88 18.24
N ILE A 197 9.44 10.31 17.34
CA ILE A 197 9.50 11.55 16.57
C ILE A 197 8.27 12.44 16.83
N GLY A 198 7.49 12.14 17.86
CA GLY A 198 6.24 12.85 18.16
C GLY A 198 6.43 14.29 18.66
N GLN A 199 7.67 14.72 18.91
CA GLN A 199 8.00 16.10 19.32
C GLN A 199 8.51 16.97 18.16
N TRP A 200 8.59 16.42 16.95
CA TRP A 200 8.95 17.18 15.76
C TRP A 200 7.89 18.24 15.44
N ASP A 201 8.35 19.46 15.19
CA ASP A 201 7.53 20.52 14.61
C ASP A 201 7.51 20.35 13.09
N VAL A 202 6.45 19.72 12.57
CA VAL A 202 6.25 19.49 11.14
C VAL A 202 5.35 20.56 10.50
N SER A 203 5.12 21.69 11.17
CA SER A 203 4.15 22.70 10.72
C SER A 203 4.51 23.36 9.38
N ASN A 204 5.76 23.31 8.95
CA ASN A 204 6.20 23.82 7.64
C ASN A 204 6.25 22.75 6.54
N VAL A 205 6.01 21.47 6.87
CA VAL A 205 6.04 20.39 5.88
C VAL A 205 4.83 20.49 4.96
N VAL A 206 5.09 20.43 3.65
CA VAL A 206 4.06 20.48 2.59
C VAL A 206 3.86 19.12 1.90
N ASP A 207 4.88 18.26 1.92
CA ASP A 207 4.85 16.93 1.27
C ASP A 207 5.29 15.81 2.23
N MET A 208 4.43 14.81 2.41
CA MET A 208 4.67 13.59 3.19
C MET A 208 4.34 12.32 2.37
N VAL A 209 4.33 12.43 1.03
CA VAL A 209 4.07 11.30 0.13
C VAL A 209 5.01 10.16 0.47
N GLU A 210 4.45 8.96 0.66
CA GLU A 210 5.20 7.73 0.95
C GLU A 210 6.15 7.77 2.17
N MET A 211 6.05 8.78 3.07
CA MET A 211 7.03 9.02 4.15
C MET A 211 7.33 7.76 4.98
N PHE A 212 6.32 6.95 5.32
CA PHE A 212 6.46 5.69 6.09
C PHE A 212 6.07 4.45 5.27
N ARG A 213 6.08 4.53 3.94
CA ARG A 213 5.76 3.38 3.09
C ARG A 213 6.69 2.22 3.42
N ASP A 214 6.15 1.04 3.71
CA ASP A 214 6.88 -0.17 4.12
C ASP A 214 7.76 -0.01 5.38
N ALA A 215 7.56 1.04 6.20
CA ALA A 215 8.13 1.17 7.55
C ALA A 215 7.41 0.23 8.53
N ARG A 216 7.58 -1.08 8.31
CA ARG A 216 6.73 -2.16 8.86
C ARG A 216 6.59 -2.18 10.38
N THR A 217 7.58 -1.66 11.11
CA THR A 217 7.58 -1.65 12.58
C THR A 217 7.13 -0.33 13.19
N PHE A 218 7.05 0.73 12.39
CA PHE A 218 6.72 2.08 12.85
C PHE A 218 5.32 2.11 13.49
N ASN A 219 5.25 2.56 14.73
CA ASN A 219 4.03 2.70 15.51
C ASN A 219 4.21 3.74 16.64
N GLN A 220 4.92 4.84 16.37
CA GLN A 220 5.18 5.89 17.35
C GLN A 220 4.13 6.99 17.29
N ASN A 221 3.81 7.57 18.46
CA ASN A 221 2.76 8.58 18.57
C ASN A 221 3.17 9.86 17.83
N ILE A 222 2.42 10.18 16.78
CA ILE A 222 2.54 11.37 15.93
C ILE A 222 1.24 12.19 15.91
N GLY A 223 0.31 11.93 16.83
CA GLY A 223 -1.00 12.58 16.86
C GLY A 223 -0.95 14.08 17.19
N GLN A 224 0.18 14.57 17.69
CA GLN A 224 0.41 15.99 18.00
C GLN A 224 1.03 16.79 16.85
N TRP A 225 1.35 16.13 15.73
CA TRP A 225 1.87 16.81 14.55
C TRP A 225 0.84 17.78 13.97
N ASN A 226 1.28 19.00 13.67
CA ASN A 226 0.50 19.94 12.89
C ASN A 226 0.71 19.69 11.40
N VAL A 227 -0.21 18.96 10.78
CA VAL A 227 -0.17 18.62 9.34
C VAL A 227 -1.01 19.55 8.48
N SER A 228 -1.44 20.71 9.00
CA SER A 228 -2.38 21.60 8.29
C SER A 228 -1.84 22.13 6.97
N ASN A 229 -0.52 22.16 6.77
CA ASN A 229 0.11 22.64 5.53
C ASN A 229 0.41 21.51 4.52
N VAL A 230 0.21 20.25 4.90
CA VAL A 230 0.53 19.10 4.05
C VAL A 230 -0.54 18.95 2.96
N GLY A 231 -0.12 19.01 1.70
CA GLY A 231 -0.98 18.76 0.54
C GLY A 231 -0.89 17.32 0.02
N GLY A 232 0.31 16.71 0.12
CA GLY A 232 0.59 15.35 -0.34
C GLY A 232 0.70 14.33 0.80
N MET A 233 -0.20 13.35 0.85
CA MET A 233 -0.17 12.23 1.82
C MET A 233 -0.36 10.86 1.17
N SER A 234 -0.29 10.78 -0.16
CA SER A 234 -0.47 9.53 -0.89
C SER A 234 0.53 8.48 -0.40
N SER A 235 0.04 7.25 -0.18
CA SER A 235 0.83 6.13 0.30
C SER A 235 1.61 6.34 1.61
N MET A 236 1.33 7.39 2.41
CA MET A 236 2.16 7.75 3.58
C MET A 236 2.41 6.58 4.53
N PHE A 237 1.40 5.74 4.81
CA PHE A 237 1.50 4.55 5.67
C PHE A 237 1.30 3.23 4.92
N ARG A 238 1.45 3.23 3.59
CA ARG A 238 1.31 2.02 2.77
C ARG A 238 2.27 0.94 3.26
N GLY A 239 1.79 -0.22 3.70
CA GLY A 239 2.64 -1.31 4.18
C GLY A 239 3.25 -1.07 5.57
N ALA A 240 2.89 0.00 6.29
CA ALA A 240 3.25 0.23 7.69
C ALA A 240 2.45 -0.70 8.62
N ARG A 241 2.74 -2.00 8.54
CA ARG A 241 1.91 -3.09 9.07
C ARG A 241 1.60 -3.04 10.57
N LYS A 242 2.41 -2.34 11.39
CA LYS A 242 2.20 -2.17 12.83
C LYS A 242 1.59 -0.83 13.23
N PHE A 243 1.46 0.11 12.29
CA PHE A 243 0.96 1.44 12.58
C PHE A 243 -0.50 1.38 13.04
N ASN A 244 -0.77 1.99 14.20
CA ASN A 244 -2.09 2.09 14.81
C ASN A 244 -2.12 3.20 15.87
N GLN A 245 -1.55 4.38 15.57
CA GLN A 245 -1.52 5.51 16.50
C GLN A 245 -2.64 6.51 16.20
N ASP A 246 -3.12 7.18 17.25
CA ASP A 246 -4.18 8.17 17.14
C ASP A 246 -3.71 9.36 16.30
N ILE A 247 -4.37 9.55 15.16
CA ILE A 247 -4.19 10.64 14.19
C ILE A 247 -5.53 11.36 13.93
N GLY A 248 -6.53 11.13 14.77
CA GLY A 248 -7.88 11.68 14.59
C GLY A 248 -7.97 13.20 14.76
N GLN A 249 -6.93 13.83 15.33
CA GLN A 249 -6.83 15.28 15.50
C GLN A 249 -6.10 16.00 14.35
N TRP A 250 -5.59 15.28 13.36
CA TRP A 250 -4.92 15.88 12.21
C TRP A 250 -5.88 16.74 11.39
N ASP A 251 -5.45 17.94 11.03
CA ASP A 251 -6.15 18.78 10.06
C ASP A 251 -5.71 18.43 8.65
N VAL A 252 -6.48 17.57 7.98
CA VAL A 252 -6.22 17.11 6.61
C VAL A 252 -6.96 17.95 5.56
N SER A 253 -7.47 19.14 5.92
CA SER A 253 -8.31 19.92 5.01
C SER A 253 -7.61 20.40 3.72
N ASN A 254 -6.28 20.41 3.68
CA ASN A 254 -5.50 20.78 2.50
C ASN A 254 -5.08 19.58 1.64
N VAL A 255 -5.37 18.35 2.07
CA VAL A 255 -5.01 17.14 1.33
C VAL A 255 -5.99 16.93 0.18
N VAL A 256 -5.44 16.71 -1.01
CA VAL A 256 -6.22 16.42 -2.24
C VAL A 256 -6.14 14.95 -2.64
N ASP A 257 -5.04 14.28 -2.28
CA ASP A 257 -4.73 12.92 -2.71
C ASP A 257 -4.41 12.01 -1.51
N MET A 258 -5.27 11.03 -1.27
CA MET A 258 -5.14 10.00 -0.23
C MET A 258 -4.97 8.59 -0.81
N ARG A 259 -4.57 8.46 -2.10
CA ARG A 259 -4.40 7.13 -2.72
C ARG A 259 -3.48 6.26 -1.88
N GLU A 260 -3.91 5.03 -1.65
CA GLU A 260 -3.13 4.01 -0.97
C GLU A 260 -2.60 4.39 0.43
N MET A 261 -3.08 5.47 1.06
CA MET A 261 -2.51 6.05 2.29
C MET A 261 -2.31 5.00 3.39
N PHE A 262 -3.26 4.08 3.53
CA PHE A 262 -3.23 2.98 4.50
C PHE A 262 -3.28 1.60 3.84
N MET A 263 -2.93 1.49 2.55
CA MET A 263 -2.88 0.19 1.87
C MET A 263 -1.96 -0.76 2.65
N ASP A 264 -2.43 -1.96 3.00
CA ASP A 264 -1.70 -2.99 3.74
C ASP A 264 -1.23 -2.55 5.16
N ALA A 265 -1.79 -1.46 5.72
CA ALA A 265 -1.64 -1.07 7.12
C ALA A 265 -2.48 -1.97 8.05
N ARG A 266 -2.10 -3.25 8.13
CA ARG A 266 -2.92 -4.36 8.66
C ARG A 266 -3.43 -4.19 10.10
N THR A 267 -2.79 -3.37 10.93
CA THR A 267 -3.20 -3.15 12.32
C THR A 267 -4.06 -1.90 12.52
N LEU A 268 -4.13 -1.01 11.54
CA LEU A 268 -4.82 0.26 11.65
C LEU A 268 -6.30 0.04 11.99
N ASN A 269 -6.76 0.70 13.04
CA ASN A 269 -8.15 0.80 13.43
C ASN A 269 -8.39 2.04 14.32
N GLN A 270 -7.84 3.19 13.94
CA GLN A 270 -7.94 4.44 14.72
C GLN A 270 -9.03 5.35 14.18
N ASP A 271 -9.69 6.07 15.09
CA ASP A 271 -10.79 6.98 14.76
C ASP A 271 -10.26 8.17 13.93
N ILE A 272 -10.72 8.23 12.68
CA ILE A 272 -10.43 9.29 11.71
C ILE A 272 -11.73 9.92 11.19
N GLY A 273 -12.86 9.66 11.87
CA GLY A 273 -14.19 10.13 11.42
C GLY A 273 -14.34 11.65 11.45
N ARG A 274 -13.46 12.36 12.17
CA ARG A 274 -13.46 13.83 12.28
C ARG A 274 -12.61 14.54 11.23
N TRP A 275 -11.92 13.80 10.37
CA TRP A 275 -11.14 14.38 9.29
C TRP A 275 -12.03 15.17 8.31
N LYS A 276 -11.54 16.35 7.91
CA LYS A 276 -12.19 17.18 6.90
C LYS A 276 -11.66 16.80 5.52
N VAL A 277 -12.37 15.90 4.84
CA VAL A 277 -11.94 15.34 3.53
C VAL A 277 -12.62 16.01 2.33
N SER A 278 -13.29 17.15 2.52
CA SER A 278 -14.07 17.82 1.47
C SER A 278 -13.24 18.28 0.26
N ASN A 279 -11.91 18.37 0.37
CA ASN A 279 -11.02 18.72 -0.74
C ASN A 279 -10.36 17.50 -1.41
N VAL A 280 -10.62 16.29 -0.90
CA VAL A 280 -10.03 15.05 -1.43
C VAL A 280 -10.73 14.65 -2.72
N VAL A 281 -9.94 14.38 -3.76
CA VAL A 281 -10.41 13.92 -5.08
C VAL A 281 -10.11 12.43 -5.29
N GLU A 282 -9.04 11.93 -4.69
CA GLU A 282 -8.50 10.59 -4.94
C GLU A 282 -8.36 9.79 -3.63
N THR A 283 -9.09 8.67 -3.54
CA THR A 283 -9.13 7.75 -2.39
C THR A 283 -8.89 6.29 -2.78
N SER A 284 -8.48 6.05 -4.03
CA SER A 284 -8.26 4.70 -4.57
C SER A 284 -7.34 3.90 -3.67
N SER A 285 -7.75 2.68 -3.35
CA SER A 285 -6.97 1.74 -2.55
C SER A 285 -6.59 2.26 -1.13
N MET A 286 -7.21 3.33 -0.62
CA MET A 286 -6.81 3.97 0.65
C MET A 286 -6.75 2.99 1.83
N PHE A 287 -7.72 2.08 1.96
CA PHE A 287 -7.78 1.03 2.99
C PHE A 287 -7.60 -0.39 2.44
N HIS A 288 -7.08 -0.53 1.22
CA HIS A 288 -6.86 -1.85 0.61
C HIS A 288 -5.96 -2.70 1.50
N GLY A 289 -6.45 -3.79 2.06
CA GLY A 289 -5.68 -4.70 2.91
C GLY A 289 -5.44 -4.15 4.32
N ALA A 290 -6.09 -3.05 4.72
CA ALA A 290 -6.18 -2.58 6.10
C ALA A 290 -7.13 -3.49 6.90
N ARG A 291 -6.71 -4.74 7.09
CA ARG A 291 -7.57 -5.87 7.52
C ARG A 291 -8.38 -5.64 8.79
N LYS A 292 -7.92 -4.78 9.71
CA LYS A 292 -8.57 -4.49 10.99
C LYS A 292 -9.40 -3.20 10.99
N PHE A 293 -9.32 -2.40 9.93
CA PHE A 293 -9.96 -1.09 9.89
C PHE A 293 -11.48 -1.24 9.88
N ASN A 294 -12.14 -0.62 10.87
CA ASN A 294 -13.58 -0.65 11.04
C ASN A 294 -14.06 0.58 11.85
N GLN A 295 -13.51 1.76 11.56
CA GLN A 295 -13.86 3.00 12.26
C GLN A 295 -14.87 3.83 11.47
N ASP A 296 -15.74 4.55 12.19
CA ASP A 296 -16.82 5.33 11.61
C ASP A 296 -16.25 6.49 10.77
N ILE A 297 -16.54 6.45 9.48
CA ILE A 297 -16.20 7.47 8.48
C ILE A 297 -17.45 7.96 7.74
N GLY A 298 -18.64 7.66 8.27
CA GLY A 298 -19.92 8.01 7.63
C GLY A 298 -20.20 9.51 7.58
N GLN A 299 -19.46 10.32 8.35
CA GLN A 299 -19.55 11.78 8.37
C GLN A 299 -18.58 12.47 7.41
N TRP A 300 -17.76 11.72 6.67
CA TRP A 300 -16.88 12.29 5.65
C TRP A 300 -17.69 12.91 4.52
N ASP A 301 -17.31 14.13 4.13
CA ASP A 301 -17.80 14.77 2.93
C ASP A 301 -16.97 14.33 1.73
N VAL A 302 -17.45 13.28 1.05
CA VAL A 302 -16.80 12.70 -0.14
C VAL A 302 -17.34 13.27 -1.45
N SER A 303 -18.08 14.39 -1.42
CA SER A 303 -18.75 14.90 -2.63
C SER A 303 -17.79 15.29 -3.75
N ASN A 304 -16.52 15.56 -3.44
CA ASN A 304 -15.49 15.91 -4.43
C ASN A 304 -14.62 14.71 -4.85
N VAL A 305 -14.86 13.52 -4.30
CA VAL A 305 -14.10 12.31 -4.68
C VAL A 305 -14.55 11.84 -6.06
N GLU A 306 -13.59 11.73 -6.97
CA GLU A 306 -13.77 11.23 -8.34
C GLU A 306 -13.31 9.77 -8.48
N TYR A 307 -12.28 9.38 -7.69
CA TYR A 307 -11.64 8.07 -7.77
C TYR A 307 -11.66 7.34 -6.41
N MET A 308 -12.30 6.16 -6.37
CA MET A 308 -12.40 5.32 -5.15
C MET A 308 -12.29 3.81 -5.41
N ARG A 309 -11.71 3.41 -6.56
CA ARG A 309 -11.48 2.00 -6.87
C ARG A 309 -10.68 1.32 -5.76
N GLU A 310 -11.02 0.07 -5.44
CA GLU A 310 -10.33 -0.75 -4.45
C GLU A 310 -10.26 -0.17 -3.02
N MET A 311 -10.99 0.90 -2.69
CA MET A 311 -10.84 1.64 -1.42
C MET A 311 -10.86 0.74 -0.18
N PHE A 312 -11.75 -0.27 -0.15
CA PHE A 312 -11.88 -1.25 0.94
C PHE A 312 -11.55 -2.68 0.51
N MET A 313 -10.79 -2.87 -0.58
CA MET A 313 -10.39 -4.19 -1.04
C MET A 313 -9.64 -4.95 0.08
N ASP A 314 -10.06 -6.16 0.43
CA ASP A 314 -9.53 -6.97 1.53
C ASP A 314 -9.52 -6.27 2.92
N ALA A 315 -10.32 -5.22 3.12
CA ALA A 315 -10.60 -4.64 4.44
C ALA A 315 -11.57 -5.55 5.22
N LEU A 316 -11.03 -6.69 5.68
CA LEU A 316 -11.81 -7.84 6.16
C LEU A 316 -12.85 -7.50 7.26
N GLU A 317 -12.54 -6.52 8.11
CA GLU A 317 -13.36 -6.15 9.27
C GLU A 317 -14.28 -4.96 9.00
N PHE A 318 -14.13 -4.25 7.87
CA PHE A 318 -14.86 -3.02 7.60
C PHE A 318 -16.37 -3.28 7.42
N ASN A 319 -17.18 -2.60 8.23
CA ASN A 319 -18.63 -2.68 8.20
C ASN A 319 -19.29 -1.42 8.81
N GLN A 320 -18.80 -0.23 8.47
CA GLN A 320 -19.34 1.03 9.00
C GLN A 320 -20.31 1.70 8.01
N ASP A 321 -21.30 2.41 8.55
CA ASP A 321 -22.33 3.07 7.76
C ASP A 321 -21.73 4.21 6.92
N ILE A 322 -21.76 4.03 5.60
CA ILE A 322 -21.33 4.98 4.59
C ILE A 322 -22.48 5.33 3.64
N GLY A 323 -23.73 5.01 4.01
CA GLY A 323 -24.91 5.22 3.17
C GLY A 323 -25.23 6.69 2.88
N ARG A 324 -24.67 7.61 3.67
CA ARG A 324 -24.83 9.06 3.52
C ARG A 324 -23.79 9.73 2.63
N TRP A 325 -22.81 8.98 2.15
CA TRP A 325 -21.81 9.50 1.24
C TRP A 325 -22.45 9.96 -0.07
N ASN A 326 -22.09 11.17 -0.52
CA ASN A 326 -22.44 11.64 -1.84
C ASN A 326 -21.39 11.16 -2.85
N VAL A 327 -21.71 10.09 -3.58
CA VAL A 327 -20.82 9.48 -4.59
C VAL A 327 -21.16 9.90 -6.03
N SER A 328 -21.97 10.94 -6.22
CA SER A 328 -22.46 11.34 -7.55
C SER A 328 -21.34 11.75 -8.53
N ASN A 329 -20.14 12.09 -8.05
CA ASN A 329 -19.00 12.46 -8.88
C ASN A 329 -18.05 11.28 -9.20
N VAL A 330 -18.33 10.09 -8.68
CA VAL A 330 -17.47 8.91 -8.86
C VAL A 330 -17.75 8.26 -10.21
N ALA A 331 -16.69 8.07 -11.01
CA ALA A 331 -16.78 7.39 -12.31
C ALA A 331 -16.50 5.88 -12.22
N GLU A 332 -15.67 5.44 -11.27
CA GLU A 332 -15.22 4.04 -11.16
C GLU A 332 -15.32 3.51 -9.73
N THR A 333 -16.01 2.38 -9.55
CA THR A 333 -16.16 1.69 -8.24
C THR A 333 -15.57 0.28 -8.22
N SER A 334 -14.78 -0.05 -9.25
CA SER A 334 -14.17 -1.37 -9.43
C SER A 334 -13.44 -1.84 -8.18
N SER A 335 -13.76 -3.08 -7.78
CA SER A 335 -13.21 -3.78 -6.62
C SER A 335 -13.33 -3.04 -5.27
N MET A 336 -14.20 -2.01 -5.13
CA MET A 336 -14.27 -1.18 -3.93
C MET A 336 -14.44 -2.00 -2.63
N PHE A 337 -15.27 -3.05 -2.64
CA PHE A 337 -15.49 -3.95 -1.51
C PHE A 337 -15.04 -5.39 -1.80
N TYR A 338 -14.15 -5.59 -2.79
CA TYR A 338 -13.59 -6.91 -3.08
C TYR A 338 -13.01 -7.50 -1.79
N GLY A 339 -13.44 -8.68 -1.35
CA GLY A 339 -12.89 -9.34 -0.16
C GLY A 339 -13.21 -8.64 1.17
N ALA A 340 -14.04 -7.59 1.19
CA ALA A 340 -14.53 -6.94 2.41
C ALA A 340 -15.59 -7.84 3.09
N ARG A 341 -15.13 -8.94 3.70
CA ARG A 341 -15.97 -10.08 4.08
C ARG A 341 -17.08 -9.78 5.07
N LYS A 342 -16.96 -8.72 5.88
CA LYS A 342 -17.97 -8.30 6.86
C LYS A 342 -18.86 -7.16 6.37
N PHE A 343 -18.54 -6.55 5.24
CA PHE A 343 -19.28 -5.41 4.75
C PHE A 343 -20.72 -5.81 4.42
N ASN A 344 -21.67 -5.15 5.07
CA ASN A 344 -23.10 -5.32 4.90
C ASN A 344 -23.78 -4.07 5.48
N GLN A 345 -23.65 -2.95 4.78
CA GLN A 345 -24.28 -1.67 5.14
C GLN A 345 -25.18 -1.17 4.01
N ASP A 346 -26.14 -0.32 4.37
CA ASP A 346 -27.09 0.26 3.41
C ASP A 346 -26.41 1.34 2.57
N ILE A 347 -26.20 1.04 1.30
CA ILE A 347 -25.68 1.94 0.27
C ILE A 347 -26.70 2.14 -0.86
N GLY A 348 -27.96 1.76 -0.63
CA GLY A 348 -29.02 1.83 -1.64
C GLY A 348 -29.44 3.25 -2.01
N GLN A 349 -28.97 4.27 -1.29
CA GLN A 349 -29.21 5.69 -1.57
C GLN A 349 -28.06 6.36 -2.34
N TRP A 350 -27.00 5.63 -2.66
CA TRP A 350 -25.92 6.17 -3.49
C TRP A 350 -26.39 6.49 -4.90
N ASP A 351 -26.01 7.65 -5.39
CA ASP A 351 -26.16 8.04 -6.78
C ASP A 351 -24.96 7.52 -7.58
N VAL A 352 -25.17 6.38 -8.26
CA VAL A 352 -24.15 5.72 -9.09
C VAL A 352 -24.37 5.97 -10.58
N SER A 353 -25.20 6.96 -10.95
CA SER A 353 -25.56 7.19 -12.36
C SER A 353 -24.36 7.55 -13.24
N ASN A 354 -23.26 8.05 -12.66
CA ASN A 354 -22.03 8.39 -13.38
C ASN A 354 -21.01 7.24 -13.44
N VAL A 355 -21.29 6.10 -12.81
CA VAL A 355 -20.36 4.96 -12.77
C VAL A 355 -20.45 4.16 -14.07
N ASP A 356 -19.32 3.96 -14.74
CA ASP A 356 -19.24 3.15 -15.96
C ASP A 356 -18.67 1.73 -15.72
N SER A 357 -17.97 1.52 -14.61
CA SER A 357 -17.33 0.24 -14.25
C SER A 357 -17.59 -0.14 -12.78
N MET A 358 -18.18 -1.32 -12.60
CA MET A 358 -18.47 -1.95 -11.29
C MET A 358 -17.77 -3.31 -11.14
N GLY A 359 -16.74 -3.56 -11.95
CA GLY A 359 -16.01 -4.82 -12.00
C GLY A 359 -15.50 -5.25 -10.62
N GLY A 360 -15.95 -6.40 -10.12
CA GLY A 360 -15.53 -6.99 -8.86
C GLY A 360 -15.95 -6.21 -7.61
N MET A 361 -16.86 -5.23 -7.70
CA MET A 361 -17.20 -4.33 -6.59
C MET A 361 -17.51 -5.07 -5.29
N PHE A 362 -18.26 -6.18 -5.34
CA PHE A 362 -18.61 -7.03 -4.19
C PHE A 362 -18.04 -8.45 -4.30
N ARG A 363 -17.00 -8.67 -5.11
CA ARG A 363 -16.37 -9.99 -5.22
C ARG A 363 -15.88 -10.45 -3.85
N ASP A 364 -16.26 -11.64 -3.42
CA ASP A 364 -15.94 -12.21 -2.10
C ASP A 364 -16.43 -11.36 -0.88
N ALA A 365 -17.34 -10.40 -1.07
CA ALA A 365 -18.04 -9.68 0.01
C ALA A 365 -19.13 -10.59 0.61
N ARG A 366 -18.69 -11.62 1.33
CA ARG A 366 -19.51 -12.80 1.69
C ARG A 366 -20.80 -12.50 2.44
N THR A 367 -20.87 -11.42 3.21
CA THR A 367 -22.05 -11.04 4.01
C THR A 367 -22.97 -10.04 3.32
N PHE A 368 -22.53 -9.40 2.24
CA PHE A 368 -23.26 -8.30 1.63
C PHE A 368 -24.62 -8.76 1.08
N ASN A 369 -25.69 -8.14 1.57
CA ASN A 369 -27.07 -8.40 1.16
C ASN A 369 -28.00 -7.18 1.38
N HIS A 370 -27.47 -5.96 1.26
CA HIS A 370 -28.29 -4.74 1.34
C HIS A 370 -28.88 -4.35 -0.01
N ASN A 371 -30.08 -3.78 0.03
CA ASN A 371 -30.85 -3.45 -1.17
C ASN A 371 -30.18 -2.33 -1.98
N ILE A 372 -29.83 -2.65 -3.22
CA ILE A 372 -29.24 -1.75 -4.22
C ILE A 372 -30.09 -1.69 -5.51
N GLY A 373 -31.33 -2.19 -5.46
CA GLY A 373 -32.22 -2.24 -6.62
C GLY A 373 -32.67 -0.88 -7.16
N ARG A 374 -32.38 0.20 -6.43
CA ARG A 374 -32.68 1.59 -6.84
C ARG A 374 -31.52 2.30 -7.53
N TRP A 375 -30.36 1.65 -7.63
CA TRP A 375 -29.23 2.21 -8.35
C TRP A 375 -29.55 2.40 -9.83
N ASP A 376 -29.21 3.56 -10.35
CA ASP A 376 -29.19 3.82 -11.78
C ASP A 376 -27.87 3.28 -12.36
N VAL A 377 -27.94 2.09 -12.97
CA VAL A 377 -26.79 1.44 -13.59
C VAL A 377 -26.78 1.62 -15.11
N SER A 378 -27.59 2.54 -15.66
CA SER A 378 -27.75 2.67 -17.11
C SER A 378 -26.45 3.03 -17.83
N ASN A 379 -25.48 3.64 -17.15
CA ASN A 379 -24.18 3.99 -17.74
C ASN A 379 -23.10 2.90 -17.57
N VAL A 380 -23.39 1.82 -16.84
CA VAL A 380 -22.43 0.75 -16.58
C VAL A 380 -22.19 -0.08 -17.85
N ILE A 381 -20.91 -0.24 -18.18
CA ILE A 381 -20.43 -1.05 -19.31
C ILE A 381 -19.84 -2.38 -18.80
N ASP A 382 -19.22 -2.38 -17.61
CA ASP A 382 -18.50 -3.51 -17.06
C ASP A 382 -19.03 -3.96 -15.68
N MET A 383 -19.53 -5.20 -15.61
CA MET A 383 -19.99 -5.87 -14.39
C MET A 383 -19.26 -7.20 -14.14
N ILE A 384 -18.05 -7.37 -14.68
CA ILE A 384 -17.21 -8.57 -14.44
C ILE A 384 -17.16 -8.87 -12.96
N GLN A 385 -17.47 -10.11 -12.56
CA GLN A 385 -17.29 -10.60 -11.20
C GLN A 385 -17.97 -9.75 -10.09
N MET A 386 -18.92 -8.87 -10.41
CA MET A 386 -19.48 -7.90 -9.46
C MET A 386 -19.93 -8.54 -8.14
N PHE A 387 -20.57 -9.72 -8.19
CA PHE A 387 -21.03 -10.51 -7.03
C PHE A 387 -20.35 -11.90 -6.95
N CYS A 388 -19.21 -12.09 -7.62
CA CYS A 388 -18.48 -13.36 -7.59
C CYS A 388 -18.12 -13.73 -6.14
N GLY A 389 -18.65 -14.82 -5.59
CA GLY A 389 -18.40 -15.25 -4.21
C GLY A 389 -19.12 -14.42 -3.13
N ALA A 390 -20.04 -13.53 -3.51
CA ALA A 390 -20.92 -12.82 -2.58
C ALA A 390 -22.03 -13.77 -2.10
N CYS A 391 -21.68 -14.73 -1.24
CA CYS A 391 -22.52 -15.89 -0.92
C CYS A 391 -23.93 -15.56 -0.38
N LYS A 392 -24.11 -14.39 0.25
CA LYS A 392 -25.38 -13.96 0.85
C LYS A 392 -26.19 -13.00 -0.02
N PHE A 393 -25.65 -12.54 -1.14
CA PHE A 393 -26.33 -11.54 -1.95
C PHE A 393 -27.56 -12.13 -2.63
N ASN A 394 -28.74 -11.58 -2.33
CA ASN A 394 -30.01 -12.01 -2.90
C ASN A 394 -31.04 -10.86 -2.93
N GLN A 395 -30.60 -9.64 -3.27
CA GLN A 395 -31.47 -8.46 -3.34
C GLN A 395 -32.01 -8.25 -4.75
N ASP A 396 -33.25 -7.74 -4.83
CA ASP A 396 -33.92 -7.49 -6.10
C ASP A 396 -33.19 -6.40 -6.90
N ILE A 397 -32.70 -6.81 -8.07
CA ILE A 397 -32.01 -5.98 -9.07
C ILE A 397 -32.67 -6.12 -10.45
N GLY A 398 -33.90 -6.65 -10.49
CA GLY A 398 -34.62 -6.89 -11.75
C GLY A 398 -34.99 -5.62 -12.51
N GLN A 399 -34.97 -4.47 -11.83
CA GLN A 399 -35.28 -3.15 -12.40
C GLN A 399 -34.06 -2.39 -12.92
N TRP A 400 -32.86 -2.96 -12.82
CA TRP A 400 -31.66 -2.35 -13.37
C TRP A 400 -31.71 -2.27 -14.90
N ASP A 401 -31.38 -1.11 -15.45
CA ASP A 401 -31.13 -0.93 -16.88
C ASP A 401 -29.70 -1.38 -17.21
N VAL A 402 -29.57 -2.61 -17.69
CA VAL A 402 -28.28 -3.19 -18.10
C VAL A 402 -28.03 -3.11 -19.61
N SER A 403 -28.80 -2.30 -20.34
CA SER A 403 -28.77 -2.24 -21.81
C SER A 403 -27.43 -1.78 -22.40
N ASN A 404 -26.60 -1.08 -21.60
CA ASN A 404 -25.26 -0.63 -21.97
C ASN A 404 -24.14 -1.61 -21.54
N VAL A 405 -24.45 -2.66 -20.77
CA VAL A 405 -23.45 -3.60 -20.25
C VAL A 405 -22.91 -4.48 -21.38
N GLU A 406 -21.60 -4.52 -21.53
CA GLU A 406 -20.89 -5.37 -22.51
C GLU A 406 -20.30 -6.63 -21.88
N ARG A 407 -20.00 -6.61 -20.57
CA ARG A 407 -19.32 -7.72 -19.87
C ARG A 407 -20.00 -8.09 -18.56
N MET A 408 -20.40 -9.35 -18.43
CA MET A 408 -20.99 -9.95 -17.23
C MET A 408 -20.27 -11.25 -16.81
N ASP A 409 -19.02 -11.45 -17.24
CA ASP A 409 -18.30 -12.68 -16.94
C ASP A 409 -18.15 -12.88 -15.43
N SER A 410 -18.52 -14.08 -14.97
CA SER A 410 -18.50 -14.49 -13.57
C SER A 410 -19.30 -13.58 -12.60
N MET A 411 -20.26 -12.77 -13.09
CA MET A 411 -20.98 -11.79 -12.27
C MET A 411 -21.57 -12.40 -10.98
N PHE A 412 -22.16 -13.59 -11.05
CA PHE A 412 -22.75 -14.33 -9.92
C PHE A 412 -22.04 -15.67 -9.65
N LEU A 413 -20.78 -15.82 -10.08
CA LEU A 413 -20.01 -17.04 -9.84
C LEU A 413 -19.95 -17.34 -8.32
N ASN A 414 -20.42 -18.50 -7.89
CA ASN A 414 -20.54 -18.91 -6.49
C ASN A 414 -21.35 -17.94 -5.60
N ALA A 415 -22.27 -17.15 -6.17
CA ALA A 415 -23.27 -16.39 -5.40
C ALA A 415 -24.36 -17.34 -4.91
N LEU A 416 -24.07 -18.04 -3.80
CA LEU A 416 -24.80 -19.23 -3.37
C LEU A 416 -26.30 -19.02 -3.08
N GLU A 417 -26.72 -17.81 -2.71
CA GLU A 417 -28.11 -17.49 -2.35
C GLU A 417 -28.85 -16.67 -3.42
N PHE A 418 -28.17 -16.26 -4.50
CA PHE A 418 -28.78 -15.40 -5.51
C PHE A 418 -29.89 -16.14 -6.26
N ASN A 419 -31.10 -15.58 -6.24
CA ASN A 419 -32.27 -16.12 -6.94
C ASN A 419 -33.33 -15.05 -7.23
N GLN A 420 -32.92 -13.88 -7.72
CA GLN A 420 -33.83 -12.77 -8.04
C GLN A 420 -34.19 -12.72 -9.52
N ASP A 421 -35.39 -12.23 -9.82
CA ASP A 421 -35.90 -12.18 -11.19
C ASP A 421 -35.18 -11.12 -12.01
N ILE A 422 -34.43 -11.57 -13.02
CA ILE A 422 -33.64 -10.78 -13.96
C ILE A 422 -34.06 -11.08 -15.41
N GLY A 423 -35.21 -11.73 -15.60
CA GLY A 423 -35.67 -12.15 -16.94
C GLY A 423 -36.01 -10.98 -17.86
N GLN A 424 -36.21 -9.79 -17.30
CA GLN A 424 -36.53 -8.55 -18.04
C GLN A 424 -35.31 -7.70 -18.41
N TRP A 425 -34.09 -8.13 -18.04
CA TRP A 425 -32.87 -7.42 -18.42
C TRP A 425 -32.67 -7.40 -19.93
N ASP A 426 -32.36 -6.22 -20.48
CA ASP A 426 -31.88 -6.08 -21.85
C ASP A 426 -30.39 -6.38 -21.92
N VAL A 427 -30.05 -7.61 -22.28
CA VAL A 427 -28.66 -8.08 -22.40
C VAL A 427 -28.13 -8.04 -23.85
N ALA A 428 -28.82 -7.33 -24.75
CA ALA A 428 -28.50 -7.36 -26.18
C ALA A 428 -27.08 -6.87 -26.51
N ARG A 429 -26.44 -6.07 -25.66
CA ARG A 429 -25.05 -5.60 -25.86
C ARG A 429 -23.98 -6.48 -25.22
N VAL A 430 -24.38 -7.46 -24.39
CA VAL A 430 -23.41 -8.28 -23.67
C VAL A 430 -22.65 -9.17 -24.66
N GLU A 431 -21.33 -9.10 -24.61
CA GLU A 431 -20.43 -9.91 -25.44
C GLU A 431 -19.90 -11.14 -24.68
N VAL A 432 -19.82 -11.06 -23.34
CA VAL A 432 -19.18 -12.09 -22.50
C VAL A 432 -20.06 -12.39 -21.28
N MET A 433 -20.52 -13.64 -21.16
CA MET A 433 -21.27 -14.18 -20.00
C MET A 433 -20.62 -15.45 -19.43
N SER A 434 -19.35 -15.69 -19.73
CA SER A 434 -18.60 -16.85 -19.24
C SER A 434 -18.72 -16.99 -17.73
N SER A 435 -19.10 -18.18 -17.27
CA SER A 435 -19.27 -18.51 -15.85
C SER A 435 -20.22 -17.61 -15.04
N MET A 436 -21.12 -16.85 -15.69
CA MET A 436 -21.97 -15.86 -15.03
C MET A 436 -22.71 -16.39 -13.79
N PHE A 437 -23.24 -17.61 -13.84
CA PHE A 437 -23.94 -18.29 -12.75
C PHE A 437 -23.24 -19.58 -12.30
N TYR A 438 -21.94 -19.73 -12.58
CA TYR A 438 -21.19 -20.92 -12.19
C TYR A 438 -21.32 -21.15 -10.68
N GLY A 439 -21.83 -22.30 -10.25
CA GLY A 439 -22.00 -22.60 -8.82
C GLY A 439 -23.00 -21.72 -8.06
N ALA A 440 -23.84 -20.94 -8.76
CA ALA A 440 -24.97 -20.23 -8.16
C ALA A 440 -26.11 -21.22 -7.87
N CYS A 441 -25.91 -22.07 -6.84
CA CYS A 441 -26.72 -23.27 -6.61
C CYS A 441 -28.22 -23.02 -6.42
N THR A 442 -28.66 -21.82 -6.02
CA THR A 442 -30.08 -21.48 -5.82
C THR A 442 -30.74 -20.82 -7.02
N PHE A 443 -29.97 -20.41 -8.03
CA PHE A 443 -30.50 -19.63 -9.15
C PHE A 443 -31.45 -20.48 -10.00
N ASN A 444 -32.72 -20.05 -10.05
CA ASN A 444 -33.77 -20.72 -10.82
C ASN A 444 -34.79 -19.70 -11.34
N ARG A 445 -34.36 -18.84 -12.26
CA ARG A 445 -35.19 -17.78 -12.84
C ARG A 445 -35.24 -17.87 -14.35
N ASP A 446 -36.34 -17.37 -14.90
CA ASP A 446 -36.60 -17.44 -16.33
C ASP A 446 -35.76 -16.40 -17.09
N ILE A 447 -34.80 -16.89 -17.87
CA ILE A 447 -33.94 -16.08 -18.73
C ILE A 447 -34.15 -16.39 -20.22
N ARG A 448 -35.22 -17.11 -20.57
CA ARG A 448 -35.47 -17.57 -21.95
C ARG A 448 -35.61 -16.42 -22.95
N ASN A 449 -36.09 -15.26 -22.48
CA ASN A 449 -36.35 -14.10 -23.31
C ASN A 449 -35.11 -13.19 -23.55
N TRP A 450 -33.96 -13.52 -22.97
CA TRP A 450 -32.74 -12.75 -23.18
C TRP A 450 -32.31 -12.75 -24.65
N ASN A 451 -32.01 -11.57 -25.18
CA ASN A 451 -31.41 -11.43 -26.50
C ASN A 451 -29.90 -11.67 -26.42
N ILE A 452 -29.46 -12.86 -26.84
CA ILE A 452 -28.06 -13.27 -26.75
C ILE A 452 -27.28 -13.07 -28.06
N SER A 453 -27.83 -12.37 -29.06
CA SER A 453 -27.28 -12.33 -30.43
C SER A 453 -25.84 -11.80 -30.55
N ASN A 454 -25.40 -11.00 -29.57
CA ASN A 454 -24.05 -10.43 -29.53
C ASN A 454 -23.07 -11.22 -28.64
N VAL A 455 -23.55 -12.23 -27.91
CA VAL A 455 -22.71 -12.96 -26.97
C VAL A 455 -21.73 -13.86 -27.73
N LYS A 456 -20.44 -13.68 -27.44
CA LYS A 456 -19.32 -14.41 -28.05
C LYS A 456 -18.84 -15.56 -27.16
N TYR A 457 -18.92 -15.42 -25.84
CA TYR A 457 -18.41 -16.39 -24.86
C TYR A 457 -19.43 -16.67 -23.75
N MET A 458 -19.78 -17.95 -23.56
CA MET A 458 -20.74 -18.48 -22.57
C MET A 458 -20.25 -19.77 -21.91
N ASP A 459 -18.95 -20.05 -21.95
CA ASP A 459 -18.40 -21.24 -21.31
C ASP A 459 -18.72 -21.25 -19.82
N ASN A 460 -19.15 -22.40 -19.32
CA ASN A 460 -19.48 -22.63 -17.92
C ASN A 460 -20.62 -21.75 -17.35
N MET A 461 -21.41 -21.05 -18.19
CA MET A 461 -22.37 -20.03 -17.76
C MET A 461 -23.28 -20.48 -16.59
N LEU A 462 -23.89 -21.66 -16.69
CA LEU A 462 -24.77 -22.25 -15.66
C LEU A 462 -24.19 -23.54 -15.06
N TYR A 463 -22.89 -23.80 -15.25
CA TYR A 463 -22.26 -25.02 -14.73
C TYR A 463 -22.36 -25.04 -13.19
N CYS A 464 -22.76 -26.16 -12.61
CA CYS A 464 -23.05 -26.29 -11.17
C CYS A 464 -24.18 -25.36 -10.63
N ALA A 465 -24.98 -24.70 -11.47
CA ALA A 465 -26.21 -24.02 -11.04
C ALA A 465 -27.34 -25.05 -10.83
N SER A 466 -27.24 -25.84 -9.77
CA SER A 466 -28.03 -27.07 -9.58
C SER A 466 -29.54 -26.88 -9.46
N ALA A 467 -30.03 -25.69 -9.12
CA ALA A 467 -31.46 -25.38 -9.08
C ALA A 467 -32.05 -24.95 -10.43
N PHE A 468 -31.24 -24.74 -11.48
CA PHE A 468 -31.73 -24.19 -12.74
C PHE A 468 -32.35 -25.28 -13.65
N HIS A 469 -33.61 -25.09 -14.05
CA HIS A 469 -34.37 -26.10 -14.83
C HIS A 469 -35.16 -25.52 -16.03
N PHE A 470 -34.90 -24.28 -16.45
CA PHE A 470 -35.59 -23.70 -17.61
C PHE A 470 -35.02 -24.22 -18.93
N ASP A 471 -35.89 -24.46 -19.91
CA ASP A 471 -35.49 -24.88 -21.26
C ASP A 471 -34.98 -23.69 -22.09
N LEU A 472 -33.69 -23.70 -22.40
CA LEU A 472 -33.00 -22.67 -23.21
C LEU A 472 -32.87 -23.07 -24.69
N SER A 473 -33.61 -24.07 -25.16
CA SER A 473 -33.60 -24.50 -26.57
C SER A 473 -33.97 -23.41 -27.59
N SER A 474 -34.60 -22.33 -27.13
CA SER A 474 -34.96 -21.16 -27.95
C SER A 474 -33.78 -20.23 -28.27
N TRP A 475 -32.65 -20.36 -27.58
CA TRP A 475 -31.47 -19.55 -27.82
C TRP A 475 -30.72 -19.99 -29.09
N ASP A 476 -30.47 -19.04 -30.00
CA ASP A 476 -29.55 -19.27 -31.12
C ASP A 476 -28.10 -19.10 -30.64
N VAL A 477 -27.41 -20.22 -30.44
CA VAL A 477 -26.01 -20.26 -30.00
C VAL A 477 -25.03 -20.59 -31.14
N SER A 478 -25.46 -20.49 -32.39
CA SER A 478 -24.64 -20.84 -33.56
C SER A 478 -23.44 -19.90 -33.74
N HIS A 479 -23.58 -18.63 -33.34
CA HIS A 479 -22.52 -17.61 -33.38
C HIS A 479 -21.56 -17.65 -32.18
N VAL A 480 -21.92 -18.36 -31.09
CA VAL A 480 -21.14 -18.39 -29.84
C VAL A 480 -19.84 -19.17 -30.04
N ARG A 481 -18.70 -18.52 -29.79
CA ARG A 481 -17.35 -19.05 -30.02
C ARG A 481 -16.96 -20.10 -28.99
N ASP A 482 -17.26 -19.86 -27.71
CA ASP A 482 -17.05 -20.83 -26.63
C ASP A 482 -18.32 -20.99 -25.81
N LYS A 483 -18.83 -22.22 -25.76
CA LYS A 483 -20.03 -22.65 -25.04
C LYS A 483 -19.81 -23.97 -24.31
N ARG A 484 -18.54 -24.30 -24.00
CA ARG A 484 -18.19 -25.52 -23.27
C ARG A 484 -18.86 -25.51 -21.90
N CYS A 485 -19.49 -26.62 -21.52
CA CYS A 485 -20.09 -26.80 -20.19
C CYS A 485 -21.12 -25.71 -19.83
N MET A 486 -21.82 -25.13 -20.82
CA MET A 486 -22.73 -24.00 -20.62
C MET A 486 -23.88 -24.29 -19.65
N LEU A 487 -24.39 -25.52 -19.62
CA LEU A 487 -25.57 -25.93 -18.84
C LEU A 487 -25.21 -26.81 -17.62
N PRO A 488 -26.11 -26.91 -16.61
CA PRO A 488 -25.95 -27.84 -15.51
C PRO A 488 -25.88 -29.31 -15.97
N GLU A 489 -25.24 -30.17 -15.15
CA GLU A 489 -25.26 -31.62 -15.39
C GLU A 489 -26.71 -32.15 -15.39
N GLY A 490 -27.11 -32.89 -16.44
CA GLY A 490 -28.47 -33.43 -16.61
C GLY A 490 -29.28 -32.84 -17.77
N PHE A 491 -28.79 -31.78 -18.43
CA PHE A 491 -29.37 -31.25 -19.67
C PHE A 491 -28.97 -32.09 -20.91
N PRO A 492 -29.78 -32.11 -21.99
CA PRO A 492 -29.48 -32.88 -23.20
C PRO A 492 -28.13 -32.52 -23.83
N GLU A 493 -27.43 -33.52 -24.39
CA GLU A 493 -26.03 -33.45 -24.91
C GLU A 493 -25.76 -32.41 -26.02
N ILE A 494 -26.77 -31.67 -26.48
CA ILE A 494 -26.66 -30.65 -27.55
C ILE A 494 -25.76 -29.46 -27.13
N PHE A 495 -25.46 -29.34 -25.83
CA PHE A 495 -24.62 -28.27 -25.25
C PHE A 495 -23.32 -28.74 -24.60
N HIS A 496 -22.98 -30.03 -24.72
CA HIS A 496 -21.67 -30.56 -24.32
C HIS A 496 -20.88 -30.87 -25.59
N PRO A 497 -19.91 -30.03 -26.02
CA PRO A 497 -19.03 -30.40 -27.10
C PRO A 497 -18.16 -31.58 -26.63
N ARG A 498 -18.61 -32.80 -26.94
CA ARG A 498 -17.71 -33.95 -26.99
C ARG A 498 -16.80 -33.74 -28.21
N ASN A 499 -15.51 -33.55 -27.93
CA ASN A 499 -14.38 -33.53 -28.87
C ASN A 499 -14.06 -32.16 -29.51
N LEU A 500 -13.08 -31.48 -28.90
CA LEU A 500 -11.96 -30.85 -29.62
C LEU A 500 -10.68 -31.62 -29.25
#